data_AF-A0A660ZHM3-F1
#
_entry.id   AF-A0A660ZHM3-F1
#
_cell.length_a   1.000
_cell.length_b   1.000
_cell.length_c   1.000
_cell.angle_alpha   90.00
_cell.angle_beta   90.00
_cell.angle_gamma   90.00
#
_symmetry.space_group_name_H-M   'P 1'
#
loop_
_entity.id
_entity.type
_entity.pdbx_description
1 polymer ?
#
loop_
_entity_poly.entity_id
_entity_poly.type
_entity_poly.pdbx_seq_one_letter_code
_entity_poly.pdbx_strand_id
1 'polypeptide(L)'
;MQKNRAVMAVLLIAVGLAWGATVEVSNAVAVTSHAKFERNQCVLKDSGGNYWLFYARADNVEIRDPSHNPDTDTYHVYYKKASSVEGLLSATPQVLDDPGPSGLNQRVVSAVEYDGLIWVFVSYNR
;
A
#
# COMPACT_ATOMS: atom_id res chain seq x y z
N MET A 1 67.02 -10.44 -35.59
CA MET A 1 66.08 -9.31 -35.43
C MET A 1 64.66 -9.79 -35.71
N GLN A 2 63.76 -9.47 -34.79
CA GLN A 2 62.50 -10.13 -34.49
C GLN A 2 61.33 -9.58 -35.31
N LYS A 3 60.48 -10.48 -35.83
CA LYS A 3 59.19 -10.22 -36.52
C LYS A 3 58.11 -9.82 -35.51
N ASN A 4 57.46 -8.66 -35.67
CA ASN A 4 56.20 -8.30 -34.98
C ASN A 4 55.20 -7.84 -36.06
N ARG A 5 54.40 -8.73 -36.67
CA ARG A 5 53.09 -9.29 -36.21
C ARG A 5 52.01 -8.23 -36.02
N ALA A 6 51.03 -8.30 -36.92
CA ALA A 6 49.74 -7.64 -36.90
C ALA A 6 49.06 -7.78 -35.53
N VAL A 7 48.55 -6.67 -34.99
CA VAL A 7 47.69 -6.68 -33.82
C VAL A 7 46.26 -6.67 -34.32
N MET A 8 45.66 -7.86 -34.32
CA MET A 8 44.22 -8.06 -34.39
C MET A 8 43.61 -7.55 -33.08
N ALA A 9 42.82 -6.48 -33.14
CA ALA A 9 42.00 -6.07 -32.01
C ALA A 9 40.80 -7.02 -31.91
N VAL A 10 40.82 -7.89 -30.90
CA VAL A 10 39.68 -8.74 -30.53
C VAL A 10 38.63 -7.85 -29.86
N LEU A 11 37.48 -7.70 -30.52
CA LEU A 11 36.30 -7.05 -29.95
C LEU A 11 35.68 -8.03 -28.94
N LEU A 12 35.85 -7.77 -27.64
CA LEU A 12 35.19 -8.50 -26.56
C LEU A 12 33.69 -8.16 -26.54
N ILE A 13 32.86 -9.06 -27.05
CA ILE A 13 31.41 -9.01 -26.88
C ILE A 13 31.10 -9.49 -25.45
N ALA A 14 30.81 -8.55 -24.55
CA ALA A 14 30.24 -8.87 -23.25
C ALA A 14 28.78 -9.31 -23.46
N VAL A 15 28.54 -10.62 -23.53
CA VAL A 15 27.19 -11.18 -23.45
C VAL A 15 26.72 -11.03 -22.00
N GLY A 16 25.91 -10.01 -21.76
CA GLY A 16 25.24 -9.80 -20.49
C GLY A 16 24.33 -10.99 -20.19
N LEU A 17 24.68 -11.76 -19.16
CA LEU A 17 23.79 -12.75 -18.56
C LEU A 17 22.63 -12.00 -17.92
N ALA A 18 21.51 -11.88 -18.63
CA ALA A 18 20.23 -11.55 -18.01
C ALA A 18 19.82 -12.73 -17.14
N TRP A 19 20.29 -12.76 -15.90
CA TRP A 19 19.72 -13.62 -14.88
C TRP A 19 18.26 -13.19 -14.68
N GLY A 20 17.33 -14.09 -15.03
CA GLY A 20 15.94 -13.90 -14.71
C GLY A 20 15.81 -13.73 -13.21
N ALA A 21 15.40 -12.55 -12.77
CA ALA A 21 15.14 -12.30 -11.35
C ALA A 21 13.98 -13.19 -10.93
N THR A 22 14.22 -14.14 -10.04
CA THR A 22 13.15 -14.84 -9.32
C THR A 22 12.45 -13.80 -8.46
N VAL A 23 11.14 -13.61 -8.69
CA VAL A 23 10.31 -12.78 -7.82
C VAL A 23 9.78 -13.69 -6.72
N GLU A 24 10.32 -13.53 -5.51
CA GLU A 24 9.76 -14.16 -4.33
C GLU A 24 8.39 -13.54 -4.03
N VAL A 25 7.33 -14.35 -4.10
CA VAL A 25 5.96 -13.92 -3.77
C VAL A 25 5.54 -14.68 -2.51
N SER A 26 5.26 -13.94 -1.44
CA SER A 26 4.72 -14.53 -0.21
C SER A 26 3.26 -14.96 -0.40
N ASN A 27 2.77 -15.82 0.50
CA ASN A 27 1.34 -16.09 0.62
C ASN A 27 0.55 -14.80 0.88
N ALA A 28 -0.72 -14.76 0.48
CA ALA A 28 -1.60 -13.63 0.77
C ALA A 28 -1.74 -13.42 2.28
N VAL A 29 -1.47 -12.19 2.75
CA VAL A 29 -1.62 -11.79 4.15
C VAL A 29 -2.83 -10.87 4.29
N ALA A 30 -3.83 -11.29 5.07
CA ALA A 30 -4.99 -10.47 5.38
C ALA A 30 -4.64 -9.43 6.47
N VAL A 31 -4.26 -8.21 6.07
CA VAL A 31 -3.78 -7.14 6.97
C VAL A 31 -4.89 -6.36 7.70
N THR A 32 -6.14 -6.64 7.36
CA THR A 32 -7.36 -6.13 7.99
C THR A 32 -8.00 -7.22 8.84
N SER A 33 -8.37 -6.91 10.08
CA SER A 33 -8.89 -7.91 11.02
C SER A 33 -10.43 -8.01 11.00
N HIS A 34 -11.10 -7.05 10.37
CA HIS A 34 -12.56 -6.94 10.36
C HIS A 34 -13.09 -6.85 8.92
N ALA A 35 -13.00 -7.96 8.18
CA ALA A 35 -13.38 -8.04 6.76
C ALA A 35 -14.81 -7.54 6.44
N LYS A 36 -15.69 -7.46 7.44
CA LYS A 36 -17.07 -6.99 7.29
C LYS A 36 -17.26 -5.49 7.49
N PHE A 37 -16.30 -4.77 8.07
CA PHE A 37 -16.43 -3.35 8.41
C PHE A 37 -15.35 -2.49 7.77
N GLU A 38 -14.25 -3.11 7.36
CA GLU A 38 -13.11 -2.47 6.74
C GLU A 38 -13.20 -2.62 5.22
N ARG A 39 -13.15 -1.51 4.48
CA ARG A 39 -13.33 -1.50 3.02
C ARG A 39 -12.35 -0.56 2.32
N ASN A 40 -12.19 -0.80 1.02
CA ASN A 40 -11.42 0.04 0.09
C ASN A 40 -10.00 0.32 0.58
N GLN A 41 -9.23 -0.75 0.83
CA GLN A 41 -7.87 -0.62 1.33
C GLN A 41 -6.95 0.05 0.31
N CYS A 42 -6.03 0.89 0.81
CA CYS A 42 -4.90 1.43 0.06
C CYS A 42 -3.61 1.12 0.84
N VAL A 43 -2.66 0.44 0.17
CA VAL A 43 -1.33 0.16 0.73
C VAL A 43 -0.31 1.04 0.04
N LEU A 44 0.56 1.67 0.83
CA LEU A 44 1.66 2.52 0.38
C LEU A 44 2.95 2.09 1.09
N LYS A 45 4.07 2.03 0.36
CA LYS A 45 5.40 1.96 0.96
C LYS A 45 6.05 3.34 0.79
N ASP A 46 6.41 3.99 1.89
CA ASP A 46 7.07 5.29 1.87
C ASP A 46 8.56 5.17 1.53
N SER A 47 9.19 6.30 1.21
CA SER A 47 10.62 6.42 0.88
C SER A 47 11.52 6.03 2.05
N GLY A 48 11.02 6.11 3.28
CA GLY A 48 11.67 5.62 4.49
C GLY A 48 11.59 4.10 4.70
N GLY A 49 10.89 3.39 3.81
CA GLY A 49 10.73 1.93 3.85
C GLY A 49 9.60 1.45 4.76
N ASN A 50 8.79 2.34 5.35
CA ASN A 50 7.63 1.95 6.13
C ASN A 50 6.45 1.61 5.21
N TYR A 51 5.65 0.66 5.66
CA TYR A 51 4.39 0.28 5.05
C TYR A 51 3.25 0.98 5.78
N TRP A 52 2.33 1.53 4.99
CA TRP A 52 1.11 2.17 5.43
C TRP A 52 -0.08 1.45 4.84
N LEU A 53 -1.11 1.26 5.66
CA LEU A 53 -2.41 0.73 5.23
C LEU A 53 -3.49 1.72 5.62
N PHE A 54 -4.14 2.32 4.63
CA PHE A 54 -5.30 3.18 4.78
C PHE A 54 -6.56 2.41 4.43
N TYR A 55 -7.65 2.62 5.17
CA TYR A 55 -8.93 1.92 4.92
C TYR A 55 -10.09 2.65 5.59
N ALA A 56 -11.28 2.52 5.02
CA ALA A 56 -12.51 2.99 5.64
C ALA A 56 -13.03 1.94 6.63
N ARG A 57 -13.49 2.36 7.82
CA ARG A 57 -14.14 1.51 8.82
C ARG A 57 -15.46 2.14 9.29
N ALA A 58 -16.51 1.34 9.36
CA ALA A 58 -17.81 1.77 9.88
C ALA A 58 -17.74 2.04 11.40
N ASP A 59 -18.49 3.03 11.88
CA ASP A 59 -18.71 3.26 13.32
C ASP A 59 -19.48 2.09 13.95
N ASN A 60 -20.47 1.57 13.22
CA ASN A 60 -21.31 0.49 13.70
C ASN A 60 -20.72 -0.87 13.30
N VAL A 61 -19.74 -1.32 14.08
CA VAL A 61 -19.05 -2.60 13.89
C VAL A 61 -19.85 -3.84 14.34
N GLU A 62 -21.09 -3.68 14.80
CA GLU A 62 -21.88 -4.78 15.38
C GLU A 62 -23.08 -5.21 14.53
N ILE A 63 -23.55 -4.36 13.61
CA ILE A 63 -24.77 -4.62 12.85
C ILE A 63 -24.42 -5.01 11.41
N ARG A 64 -24.41 -6.31 11.12
CA ARG A 64 -24.55 -6.84 9.75
C ARG A 64 -25.37 -8.12 9.74
N ASP A 65 -26.60 -7.99 10.19
CA ASP A 65 -27.71 -8.88 9.82
C ASP A 65 -27.89 -8.81 8.29
N PRO A 66 -28.26 -9.91 7.58
CA PRO A 66 -28.79 -9.85 6.22
C PRO A 66 -29.76 -8.70 5.90
N SER A 67 -30.48 -8.18 6.89
CA SER A 67 -31.36 -7.01 6.76
C SER A 67 -30.65 -5.64 6.80
N HIS A 68 -29.38 -5.59 7.22
CA HIS A 68 -28.63 -4.34 7.40
C HIS A 68 -28.12 -3.78 6.08
N ASN A 69 -28.36 -2.48 5.87
CA ASN A 69 -27.78 -1.76 4.75
C ASN A 69 -26.45 -1.11 5.17
N PRO A 70 -25.29 -1.64 4.77
CA PRO A 70 -23.99 -1.05 5.14
C PRO A 70 -23.72 0.30 4.47
N ASP A 71 -24.58 0.72 3.56
CA ASP A 71 -24.51 2.03 2.91
C ASP A 71 -25.24 3.12 3.71
N THR A 72 -25.87 2.79 4.84
CA THR A 72 -26.39 3.78 5.79
C THR A 72 -25.44 4.05 6.95
N ASP A 73 -24.31 3.34 7.03
CA ASP A 73 -23.35 3.54 8.12
C ASP A 73 -22.49 4.78 7.90
N THR A 74 -22.07 5.38 9.03
CA THR A 74 -20.99 6.38 9.06
C THR A 74 -19.65 5.65 9.00
N TYR A 75 -18.74 6.13 8.16
CA TYR A 75 -17.39 5.57 8.00
C TYR A 75 -16.34 6.61 8.36
N HIS A 76 -15.26 6.17 9.00
CA HIS A 76 -14.05 6.97 9.17
C HIS A 76 -12.88 6.30 8.46
N VAL A 77 -11.92 7.09 8.01
CA VAL A 77 -10.67 6.55 7.47
C VAL A 77 -9.71 6.30 8.63
N TYR A 78 -9.16 5.09 8.66
CA TYR A 78 -8.12 4.68 9.57
C TYR A 78 -6.83 4.43 8.81
N TYR A 79 -5.71 4.50 9.51
CA TYR A 79 -4.43 4.06 9.02
C TYR A 79 -3.66 3.20 10.02
N LYS A 80 -2.80 2.33 9.50
CA LYS A 80 -1.78 1.59 10.25
C LYS A 80 -0.41 1.86 9.62
N LYS A 81 0.64 1.86 10.44
CA LYS A 81 2.03 1.98 10.01
C LYS A 81 2.87 0.84 10.58
N ALA A 82 3.73 0.24 9.77
CA ALA A 82 4.69 -0.79 10.19
C ALA A 82 5.95 -0.77 9.33
N SER A 83 7.00 -1.48 9.75
CA SER A 83 8.24 -1.65 8.95
C SER A 83 8.16 -2.82 7.95
N SER A 84 7.09 -3.60 7.96
CA SER A 84 6.81 -4.70 7.02
C SER A 84 5.31 -4.87 6.78
N VAL A 85 4.93 -5.61 5.74
CA VAL A 85 3.53 -5.92 5.45
C VAL A 85 2.91 -6.75 6.59
N GLU A 86 3.63 -7.74 7.10
CA GLU A 86 3.19 -8.58 8.22
C GLU A 86 3.01 -7.75 9.50
N GLY A 87 3.86 -6.74 9.72
CA GLY A 87 3.74 -5.84 10.86
C GLY A 87 2.44 -5.04 10.87
N LEU A 88 1.76 -4.87 9.72
CA LEU A 88 0.45 -4.22 9.65
C LEU A 88 -0.65 -5.05 10.36
N LEU A 89 -0.44 -6.34 10.59
CA LEU A 89 -1.39 -7.20 11.31
C LEU A 89 -1.56 -6.73 12.76
N SER A 90 -0.45 -6.46 13.45
CA SER A 90 -0.40 -6.08 14.85
C SER A 90 -0.33 -4.58 15.10
N ALA A 91 -0.07 -3.78 14.06
CA ALA A 91 -0.06 -2.32 14.17
C ALA A 91 -1.41 -1.77 14.65
N THR A 92 -1.36 -0.86 15.64
CA THR A 92 -2.54 -0.21 16.20
C THR A 92 -3.17 0.76 15.19
N PRO A 93 -4.44 0.57 14.81
CA PRO A 93 -5.16 1.52 13.97
C PRO A 93 -5.21 2.92 14.58
N GLN A 94 -4.98 3.93 13.76
CA GLN A 94 -5.18 5.34 14.09
C GLN A 94 -6.29 5.90 13.21
N VAL A 95 -7.18 6.73 13.77
CA VAL A 95 -8.14 7.49 12.96
C VAL A 95 -7.37 8.59 12.22
N LEU A 96 -7.64 8.76 10.93
CA LEU A 96 -7.18 9.91 10.19
C LEU A 96 -8.09 11.11 10.54
N ASP A 97 -7.84 11.67 11.72
CA ASP A 97 -8.61 12.77 12.31
C ASP A 97 -8.06 14.11 11.80
N ASP A 98 -8.41 14.45 10.55
CA ASP A 98 -8.18 15.78 9.98
C ASP A 98 -9.51 16.54 9.99
N PRO A 99 -9.57 17.84 10.36
CA PRO A 99 -10.75 18.71 10.25
C PRO A 99 -11.23 18.95 8.80
N GLY A 100 -11.33 17.89 8.00
CA GLY A 100 -12.01 17.87 6.73
C GLY A 100 -13.50 18.20 6.90
N PRO A 101 -14.18 18.52 5.79
CA PRO A 101 -15.58 18.94 5.82
C PRO A 101 -16.47 17.89 6.50
N SER A 102 -17.36 18.34 7.40
CA SER A 102 -18.34 17.49 8.07
C SER A 102 -19.12 16.62 7.07
N GLY A 103 -19.35 15.33 7.39
CA GLY A 103 -20.06 14.40 6.50
C GLY A 103 -19.14 13.49 5.68
N LEU A 104 -17.93 13.23 6.19
CA LEU A 104 -16.97 12.27 5.65
C LEU A 104 -17.51 10.82 5.72
N ASN A 105 -18.61 10.51 5.05
CA ASN A 105 -19.03 9.13 4.78
C ASN A 105 -18.10 8.51 3.72
N GLN A 106 -16.82 8.47 4.07
CA GLN A 106 -15.69 8.18 3.19
C GLN A 106 -15.61 6.70 2.94
N ARG A 107 -15.97 6.29 1.73
CA ARG A 107 -15.87 4.89 1.35
C ARG A 107 -14.54 4.62 0.70
N VAL A 108 -14.09 5.44 -0.24
CA VAL A 108 -12.86 5.18 -1.00
C VAL A 108 -11.71 5.99 -0.43
N VAL A 109 -10.58 5.33 -0.22
CA VAL A 109 -9.33 5.96 0.18
C VAL A 109 -8.21 5.57 -0.78
N SER A 110 -7.36 6.53 -1.09
CA SER A 110 -6.11 6.35 -1.83
C SER A 110 -5.03 7.22 -1.19
N ALA A 111 -3.76 6.87 -1.34
CA ALA A 111 -2.66 7.62 -0.78
C ALA A 111 -1.45 7.62 -1.71
N VAL A 112 -0.68 8.71 -1.66
CA VAL A 112 0.60 8.85 -2.36
C VAL A 112 1.60 9.58 -1.48
N GLU A 113 2.87 9.21 -1.59
CA GLU A 113 3.94 10.01 -1.02
C GLU A 113 4.39 11.07 -2.03
N TYR A 114 4.48 12.33 -1.58
CA TYR A 114 5.04 13.43 -2.35
C TYR A 114 5.73 14.42 -1.41
N ASP A 115 6.98 14.76 -1.71
CA ASP A 115 7.82 15.68 -0.93
C ASP A 115 7.98 15.26 0.55
N GLY A 116 8.17 13.96 0.79
CA GLY A 116 8.30 13.40 2.15
C GLY A 116 7.03 13.42 2.99
N LEU A 117 5.90 13.83 2.38
CA LEU A 117 4.58 13.83 3.00
C LEU A 117 3.69 12.77 2.37
N ILE A 118 2.82 12.18 3.17
CA ILE A 118 1.79 11.27 2.68
C ILE A 118 0.50 12.06 2.50
N TRP A 119 0.06 12.14 1.24
CA TRP A 119 -1.20 12.74 0.84
C TRP A 119 -2.25 11.65 0.76
N VAL A 120 -3.37 11.83 1.48
CA VAL A 120 -4.47 10.88 1.49
C VAL A 120 -5.68 11.52 0.80
N PHE A 121 -6.20 10.83 -0.21
CA PHE A 121 -7.38 11.21 -0.97
C PHE A 121 -8.55 10.37 -0.53
N VAL A 122 -9.65 11.03 -0.17
CA VAL A 122 -10.81 10.41 0.44
C VAL A 122 -12.07 10.86 -0.28
N SER A 123 -12.94 9.92 -0.63
CA SER A 123 -14.22 10.24 -1.28
C SER A 123 -15.15 10.93 -0.28
N TYR A 124 -15.81 12.02 -0.68
CA TYR A 124 -16.83 12.66 0.14
C TYR A 124 -18.20 12.61 -0.57
N ASN A 125 -19.26 12.29 0.17
CA ASN A 125 -20.63 12.48 -0.29
C ASN A 125 -21.16 13.81 0.24
N ARG A 126 -21.64 14.67 -0.67
CA ARG A 126 -22.45 15.85 -0.36
C ARG A 126 -23.89 15.45 -0.05
#